data_AF-U6K4L9-F1
#
_entry.id   AF-U6K4L9-F1
#
_cell.length_a   1.000
_cell.length_b   1.000
_cell.length_c   1.000
_cell.angle_alpha   90.00
_cell.angle_beta   90.00
_cell.angle_gamma   90.00
#
_symmetry.space_group_name_H-M   'P 1'
#
loop_
_entity.id
_entity.type
_entity.pdbx_description
1 polymer ?
#
loop_
_entity_poly.entity_id
_entity_poly.type
_entity_poly.pdbx_seq_one_letter_code
_entity_poly.pdbx_strand_id
1 'polypeptide(L)'
;MWETVQRFFDDSIKKRGVENCYFPMFVSQAKLEREKDHVAGFKPEVAWVTHYGESELPEKVAIRPTSETIMYPAYAKWIRSHRDLPLKLNQWNNVVRWEFKQPTPFLRTREFLWQEGHTAHATEEEAFACVLDILELYRQWYEDYLAVPVIKGEKSEEEKFAGGKKTTTIEGIIPDTGRGIQAATSHLLGQNFAKMFGIEFEDEKGAKQHVHQTSWGCTTRSLGVMIMTHGDDKGLVLPPRIVAVQAVIIPILFKESGSAEIVAKCRELEKTLIAAGVRVKVDDRTNYTPGWKFNDWELKGVPLRLEVGPRDVENKQTRVVRRDTSEAQNVPWAEAGSTIPAMLETIQKDLFNRAKARFDASIEKITTFDEVMPALNRKHVVLAPWCEDPETEKQIKKETQRLSEMQVIIHT
;
A
#
# COMPACT_ATOMS: atom_id res chain seq x y z
N MET A 1 8.54 -7.54 2.76
CA MET A 1 7.76 -6.29 2.83
C MET A 1 6.28 -6.56 2.57
N TRP A 2 5.87 -6.96 1.36
CA TRP A 2 4.47 -7.28 1.04
C TRP A 2 3.86 -8.30 2.00
N GLU A 3 4.56 -9.40 2.28
CA GLU A 3 4.08 -10.42 3.23
C GLU A 3 3.81 -9.89 4.64
N THR A 4 4.52 -8.85 5.09
CA THR A 4 4.33 -8.29 6.44
C THR A 4 3.02 -7.53 6.53
N VAL A 5 2.75 -6.67 5.55
CA VAL A 5 1.49 -5.92 5.49
C VAL A 5 0.32 -6.83 5.13
N GLN A 6 0.56 -7.87 4.33
CA GLN A 6 -0.39 -8.94 4.08
C GLN A 6 -0.82 -9.62 5.38
N ARG A 7 0.13 -10.10 6.21
CA ARG A 7 -0.18 -10.72 7.50
C ARG A 7 -0.96 -9.79 8.43
N PHE A 8 -0.53 -8.53 8.57
CA PHE A 8 -1.26 -7.53 9.37
C PHE A 8 -2.71 -7.40 8.93
N PHE A 9 -2.93 -7.19 7.63
CA PHE A 9 -4.26 -6.95 7.11
C PHE A 9 -5.13 -8.20 7.22
N ASP A 10 -4.56 -9.36 6.89
CA ASP A 10 -5.23 -10.67 6.98
C ASP A 10 -5.71 -10.98 8.41
N ASP A 11 -4.86 -10.77 9.40
CA ASP A 11 -5.23 -10.95 10.82
C ASP A 11 -6.29 -9.93 11.26
N SER A 12 -6.24 -8.71 10.71
CA SER A 12 -7.16 -7.63 11.07
C SER A 12 -8.55 -7.81 10.48
N ILE A 13 -8.67 -8.32 9.25
CA ILE A 13 -9.96 -8.60 8.61
C ILE A 13 -10.59 -9.89 9.16
N LYS A 14 -9.80 -10.90 9.53
CA LYS A 14 -10.30 -12.12 10.20
C LYS A 14 -10.98 -11.80 11.52
N LYS A 15 -10.42 -10.89 12.32
CA LYS A 15 -11.05 -10.39 13.55
C LYS A 15 -12.42 -9.72 13.32
N ARG A 16 -12.73 -9.33 12.07
CA ARG A 16 -14.00 -8.72 11.65
C ARG A 16 -14.93 -9.70 10.93
N GLY A 17 -14.60 -10.98 10.96
CA GLY A 17 -15.37 -12.06 10.33
C GLY A 17 -15.24 -12.12 8.81
N VAL A 18 -14.17 -11.56 8.23
CA VAL A 18 -13.88 -11.71 6.80
C VAL A 18 -13.13 -13.02 6.57
N GLU A 19 -13.58 -13.79 5.60
CA GLU A 19 -12.97 -15.07 5.22
C GLU A 19 -12.20 -14.96 3.91
N ASN A 20 -11.05 -15.62 3.83
CA ASN A 20 -10.29 -15.68 2.59
C ASN A 20 -10.89 -16.71 1.63
N CYS A 21 -10.93 -16.37 0.35
CA CYS A 21 -11.35 -17.23 -0.74
C CYS A 21 -10.41 -17.05 -1.95
N TYR A 22 -10.69 -17.76 -3.03
CA TYR A 22 -10.01 -17.54 -4.30
C TYR A 22 -10.96 -17.81 -5.46
N PHE A 23 -11.26 -16.77 -6.25
CA PHE A 23 -12.01 -16.90 -7.48
C PHE A 23 -11.09 -17.01 -8.70
N PRO A 24 -11.55 -17.66 -9.79
CA PRO A 24 -10.77 -17.81 -11.02
C PRO A 24 -10.27 -16.48 -11.58
N MET A 25 -9.11 -16.52 -12.25
CA MET A 25 -8.55 -15.35 -12.93
C MET A 25 -9.28 -15.00 -14.23
N PHE A 26 -9.87 -15.99 -14.89
CA PHE A 26 -10.54 -15.82 -16.19
C PHE A 26 -12.02 -15.50 -16.03
N VAL A 27 -12.50 -14.52 -16.79
CA VAL A 27 -13.92 -14.17 -16.91
C VAL A 27 -14.36 -14.28 -18.38
N SER A 28 -15.53 -14.87 -18.62
CA SER A 28 -16.06 -14.93 -19.99
C SER A 28 -16.47 -13.54 -20.48
N GLN A 29 -16.41 -13.32 -21.78
CA GLN A 29 -16.83 -12.05 -22.37
C GLN A 29 -18.26 -11.71 -21.98
N ALA A 30 -19.17 -12.68 -22.06
CA ALA A 30 -20.58 -12.49 -21.71
C ALA A 30 -20.81 -12.04 -20.25
N LYS A 31 -20.00 -12.53 -19.30
CA LYS A 31 -20.09 -12.13 -17.89
C LYS A 31 -19.55 -10.74 -17.65
N LEU A 32 -18.44 -10.41 -18.31
CA LEU A 32 -17.83 -9.09 -18.21
C LEU A 32 -18.79 -8.04 -18.78
N GLU A 33 -19.27 -8.23 -20.02
CA GLU A 33 -20.14 -7.29 -20.74
C GLU A 33 -21.55 -7.10 -20.17
N ARG A 34 -21.97 -7.94 -19.21
CA ARG A 34 -23.22 -7.76 -18.47
C ARG A 34 -23.24 -6.43 -17.69
N GLU A 35 -22.06 -5.88 -17.42
CA GLU A 35 -21.85 -4.67 -16.65
C GLU A 35 -21.45 -3.47 -17.53
N LYS A 36 -22.36 -2.97 -18.37
CA LYS A 36 -22.03 -1.93 -19.38
C LYS A 36 -21.38 -0.66 -18.81
N ASP A 37 -21.84 -0.16 -17.66
CA ASP A 37 -21.38 1.12 -17.10
C ASP A 37 -20.00 1.01 -16.43
N HIS A 38 -19.70 -0.09 -15.75
CA HIS A 38 -18.37 -0.34 -15.16
C HIS A 38 -17.38 -0.82 -16.21
N VAL A 39 -17.80 -1.70 -17.14
CA VAL A 39 -16.95 -2.12 -18.26
C VAL A 39 -16.55 -0.93 -19.11
N ALA A 40 -17.37 0.11 -19.27
CA ALA A 40 -16.96 1.31 -20.00
C ALA A 40 -15.65 1.92 -19.47
N GLY A 41 -15.42 1.87 -18.15
CA GLY A 41 -14.17 2.31 -17.52
C GLY A 41 -12.98 1.37 -17.73
N PHE A 42 -13.22 0.05 -17.81
CA PHE A 42 -12.15 -0.96 -17.91
C PHE A 42 -11.87 -1.46 -19.32
N LYS A 43 -12.83 -1.36 -20.25
CA LYS A 43 -12.77 -1.87 -21.62
C LYS A 43 -11.47 -1.59 -22.36
N PRO A 44 -10.87 -0.37 -22.29
CA PRO A 44 -9.57 -0.12 -22.88
C PRO A 44 -8.42 -0.98 -22.33
N GLU A 45 -8.50 -1.41 -21.06
CA GLU A 45 -7.40 -2.02 -20.30
C GLU A 45 -7.54 -3.54 -20.13
N VAL A 46 -8.57 -4.17 -20.70
CA VAL A 46 -8.79 -5.62 -20.54
C VAL A 46 -7.84 -6.43 -21.41
N ALA A 47 -7.06 -7.31 -20.80
CA ALA A 47 -6.27 -8.32 -21.50
C ALA A 47 -7.14 -9.54 -21.84
N TRP A 48 -7.13 -9.94 -23.12
CA TRP A 48 -7.92 -11.06 -23.64
C TRP A 48 -7.04 -12.24 -23.99
N VAL A 49 -7.48 -13.44 -23.60
CA VAL A 49 -6.96 -14.72 -24.09
C VAL A 49 -7.89 -15.24 -25.18
N THR A 50 -7.33 -15.49 -26.35
CA THR A 50 -8.06 -15.94 -27.54
C THR A 50 -7.59 -17.30 -28.05
N HIS A 51 -6.46 -17.83 -27.56
CA HIS A 51 -5.87 -19.08 -28.04
C HIS A 51 -5.41 -19.97 -26.87
N TYR A 52 -5.42 -21.28 -27.07
CA TYR A 52 -4.81 -22.29 -26.20
C TYR A 52 -3.94 -23.24 -27.04
N GLY A 53 -2.64 -23.31 -26.74
CA GLY A 53 -1.69 -23.95 -27.66
C GLY A 53 -1.74 -23.27 -29.03
N GLU A 54 -2.04 -24.05 -30.08
CA GLU A 54 -2.20 -23.56 -31.46
C GLU A 54 -3.66 -23.39 -31.89
N SER A 55 -4.63 -23.66 -31.00
CA SER A 55 -6.06 -23.60 -31.30
C SER A 55 -6.71 -22.31 -30.78
N GLU A 56 -7.67 -21.78 -31.54
CA GLU A 56 -8.50 -20.64 -31.12
C GLU A 56 -9.56 -21.08 -30.09
N LEU A 57 -9.85 -20.23 -29.12
CA LEU A 57 -10.92 -20.45 -28.14
C LEU A 57 -12.29 -20.20 -28.78
N PRO A 58 -13.31 -21.03 -28.49
CA PRO A 58 -14.67 -20.79 -28.97
C PRO A 58 -15.27 -19.45 -28.50
N GLU A 59 -14.88 -18.99 -27.32
CA GLU A 59 -15.19 -17.67 -26.77
C GLU A 59 -13.91 -17.09 -26.17
N LYS A 60 -13.58 -15.84 -26.49
CA LYS A 60 -12.46 -15.14 -25.82
C LYS A 60 -12.77 -14.97 -24.34
N VAL A 61 -11.75 -15.15 -23.50
CA VAL A 61 -11.85 -14.94 -22.06
C VAL A 61 -10.94 -13.79 -21.64
N ALA A 62 -11.42 -12.95 -20.74
CA ALA A 62 -10.63 -11.85 -20.20
C ALA A 62 -9.86 -12.32 -18.95
N ILE A 63 -8.66 -11.77 -18.77
CA ILE A 63 -7.95 -11.79 -17.49
C ILE A 63 -8.59 -10.72 -16.61
N ARG A 64 -8.94 -11.05 -15.36
CA ARG A 64 -9.61 -10.13 -14.43
C ARG A 64 -8.88 -8.78 -14.29
N PRO A 65 -9.55 -7.65 -14.58
CA PRO A 65 -9.11 -6.33 -14.10
C PRO A 65 -9.58 -6.07 -12.65
N THR A 66 -10.61 -6.79 -12.23
CA THR A 66 -11.27 -6.83 -10.91
C THR A 66 -12.27 -8.01 -10.89
N SER A 67 -12.76 -8.46 -9.73
CA SER A 67 -13.50 -9.73 -9.61
C SER A 67 -15.02 -9.63 -9.42
N GLU A 68 -15.62 -8.44 -9.45
CA GLU A 68 -17.08 -8.24 -9.29
C GLU A 68 -17.91 -9.16 -10.20
N THR A 69 -17.62 -9.15 -11.50
CA THR A 69 -18.33 -9.96 -12.52
C THR A 69 -18.08 -11.47 -12.40
N ILE A 70 -17.08 -11.88 -11.61
CA ILE A 70 -16.75 -13.28 -11.32
C ILE A 70 -17.44 -13.74 -10.03
N MET A 71 -17.41 -12.91 -8.99
CA MET A 71 -17.89 -13.23 -7.64
C MET A 71 -19.41 -13.12 -7.51
N TYR A 72 -20.00 -12.06 -8.08
CA TYR A 72 -21.41 -11.72 -7.84
C TYR A 72 -22.42 -12.73 -8.40
N PRO A 73 -22.17 -13.42 -9.53
CA PRO A 73 -22.98 -14.58 -9.92
C PRO A 73 -22.97 -15.74 -8.91
N ALA A 74 -21.90 -15.89 -8.12
CA ALA A 74 -21.84 -16.87 -7.03
C ALA A 74 -22.60 -16.37 -5.80
N TYR A 75 -22.47 -15.07 -5.46
CA TYR A 75 -23.22 -14.45 -4.36
C TYR A 75 -24.73 -14.60 -4.57
N ALA A 76 -25.21 -14.37 -5.78
CA ALA A 76 -26.60 -14.59 -6.18
C ALA A 76 -27.06 -16.06 -6.06
N LYS A 77 -26.14 -17.02 -5.92
CA LYS A 77 -26.46 -18.44 -5.65
C LYS A 77 -26.42 -18.79 -4.18
N TRP A 78 -25.50 -18.19 -3.44
CA TRP A 78 -25.26 -18.50 -2.02
C TRP A 78 -26.23 -17.79 -1.09
N ILE A 79 -26.61 -16.56 -1.40
CA ILE A 79 -27.48 -15.75 -0.56
C ILE A 79 -28.95 -16.06 -0.90
N ARG A 80 -29.73 -16.45 0.10
CA ARG A 80 -31.16 -16.79 -0.01
C ARG A 80 -31.99 -16.17 1.11
N SER A 81 -31.47 -16.10 2.32
CA SER A 81 -32.14 -15.58 3.52
C SER A 81 -31.26 -14.56 4.23
N HIS A 82 -31.85 -13.72 5.09
CA HIS A 82 -31.12 -12.82 6.00
C HIS A 82 -30.08 -13.57 6.86
N ARG A 83 -30.26 -14.88 7.07
CA ARG A 83 -29.30 -15.74 7.80
C ARG A 83 -27.99 -16.00 7.07
N ASP A 84 -27.96 -15.78 5.76
CA ASP A 84 -26.74 -15.91 4.94
C ASP A 84 -25.92 -14.61 4.95
N LEU A 85 -26.38 -13.57 5.68
CA LEU A 85 -25.77 -12.25 5.75
C LEU A 85 -25.25 -11.96 7.17
N PRO A 86 -24.17 -11.16 7.30
CA PRO A 86 -23.37 -10.61 6.21
C PRO A 86 -22.42 -11.65 5.60
N LEU A 87 -22.35 -11.72 4.27
CA LEU A 87 -21.32 -12.49 3.58
C LEU A 87 -20.08 -11.62 3.42
N LYS A 88 -18.94 -12.05 3.96
CA LYS A 88 -17.70 -11.26 3.96
C LYS A 88 -16.50 -12.03 3.41
N LEU A 89 -16.11 -11.75 2.16
CA LEU A 89 -14.99 -12.44 1.51
C LEU A 89 -13.84 -11.50 1.17
N ASN A 90 -12.62 -12.04 1.22
CA ASN A 90 -11.39 -11.42 0.73
C ASN A 90 -10.63 -12.41 -0.17
N GLN A 91 -9.88 -11.92 -1.15
CA GLN A 91 -8.90 -12.74 -1.85
C GLN A 91 -7.59 -11.97 -2.04
N TRP A 92 -6.48 -12.69 -1.90
CA TRP A 92 -5.13 -12.23 -2.22
C TRP A 92 -4.75 -12.78 -3.59
N ASN A 93 -4.45 -11.91 -4.54
CA ASN A 93 -4.28 -12.31 -5.93
C ASN A 93 -3.53 -11.27 -6.76
N ASN A 94 -3.28 -11.62 -8.02
CA ASN A 94 -2.87 -10.70 -9.07
C ASN A 94 -4.07 -10.25 -9.91
N VAL A 95 -3.96 -9.05 -10.47
CA VAL A 95 -4.84 -8.53 -11.51
C VAL A 95 -4.03 -7.94 -12.65
N VAL A 96 -4.64 -7.90 -13.83
CA VAL A 96 -4.03 -7.32 -15.03
C VAL A 96 -4.89 -6.18 -15.56
N ARG A 97 -4.28 -5.00 -15.65
CA ARG A 97 -4.84 -3.81 -16.29
C ARG A 97 -3.83 -3.30 -17.31
N TRP A 98 -4.18 -3.40 -18.59
CA TRP A 98 -3.29 -3.06 -19.71
C TRP A 98 -3.23 -1.55 -19.98
N GLU A 99 -2.85 -0.84 -18.93
CA GLU A 99 -2.68 0.59 -18.90
C GLU A 99 -1.71 1.10 -20.00
N PHE A 100 -2.13 2.16 -20.69
CA PHE A 100 -1.43 2.73 -21.84
C PHE A 100 -0.35 3.74 -21.47
N LYS A 101 -0.47 4.39 -20.30
CA LYS A 101 0.57 5.32 -19.84
C LYS A 101 1.82 4.54 -19.41
N GLN A 102 2.96 5.24 -19.40
CA GLN A 102 4.25 4.64 -19.09
C GLN A 102 4.24 3.97 -17.71
N PRO A 103 4.66 2.70 -17.59
CA PRO A 103 4.66 2.00 -16.32
C PRO A 103 5.74 2.57 -15.39
N THR A 104 5.44 2.56 -14.09
CA THR A 104 6.39 2.90 -13.02
C THR A 104 6.32 1.78 -11.98
N PRO A 105 7.43 1.10 -11.64
CA PRO A 105 7.42 -0.01 -10.70
C PRO A 105 6.65 0.31 -9.42
N PHE A 106 5.84 -0.66 -8.96
CA PHE A 106 4.87 -0.53 -7.86
C PHE A 106 3.71 0.44 -8.11
N LEU A 107 3.99 1.69 -8.48
CA LEU A 107 2.96 2.74 -8.56
C LEU A 107 1.94 2.46 -9.68
N ARG A 108 2.45 1.98 -10.82
CA ARG A 108 1.66 1.70 -12.02
C ARG A 108 2.32 0.59 -12.85
N THR A 109 1.89 -0.63 -12.62
CA THR A 109 2.32 -1.81 -13.37
C THR A 109 1.10 -2.46 -14.03
N ARG A 110 1.31 -3.18 -15.13
CA ARG A 110 0.23 -3.85 -15.86
C ARG A 110 -0.32 -5.04 -15.09
N GLU A 111 0.58 -5.82 -14.49
CA GLU A 111 0.24 -6.82 -13.48
C GLU A 111 0.65 -6.29 -12.11
N PHE A 112 -0.21 -6.46 -11.11
CA PHE A 112 0.13 -6.14 -9.73
C PHE A 112 -0.55 -7.09 -8.76
N LEU A 113 0.09 -7.29 -7.61
CA LEU A 113 -0.50 -7.99 -6.47
C LEU A 113 -1.36 -7.00 -5.67
N TRP A 114 -2.49 -7.49 -5.20
CA TRP A 114 -3.36 -6.75 -4.30
C TRP A 114 -4.12 -7.71 -3.39
N GLN A 115 -4.93 -7.15 -2.50
CA GLN A 115 -6.14 -7.85 -2.10
C GLN A 115 -7.37 -7.18 -2.73
N GLU A 116 -8.47 -7.92 -2.76
CA GLU A 116 -9.79 -7.35 -2.98
C GLU A 116 -10.76 -8.03 -2.02
N GLY A 117 -11.50 -7.24 -1.26
CA GLY A 117 -12.58 -7.74 -0.42
C GLY A 117 -13.93 -7.31 -0.94
N HIS A 118 -14.89 -8.22 -0.86
CA HIS A 118 -16.26 -8.04 -1.36
C HIS A 118 -17.23 -8.56 -0.33
N THR A 119 -18.20 -7.74 0.06
CA THR A 119 -19.17 -8.14 1.09
C THR A 119 -20.58 -7.75 0.72
N ALA A 120 -21.54 -8.44 1.33
CA ALA A 120 -22.96 -8.23 1.14
C ALA A 120 -23.64 -8.21 2.52
N HIS A 121 -24.44 -7.18 2.76
CA HIS A 121 -25.12 -6.91 4.03
C HIS A 121 -26.61 -6.78 3.83
N ALA A 122 -27.38 -6.95 4.91
CA ALA A 122 -28.82 -6.77 4.87
C ALA A 122 -29.19 -5.28 4.79
N THR A 123 -28.40 -4.41 5.43
CA THR A 123 -28.67 -2.97 5.53
C THR A 123 -27.53 -2.11 4.97
N GLU A 124 -27.85 -0.87 4.58
CA GLU A 124 -26.83 0.07 4.10
C GLU A 124 -25.91 0.53 5.23
N GLU A 125 -26.45 0.65 6.44
CA GLU A 125 -25.75 1.07 7.64
C GLU A 125 -24.62 0.09 7.99
N GLU A 126 -24.89 -1.21 7.97
CA GLU A 126 -23.88 -2.26 8.16
C GLU A 126 -22.81 -2.23 7.06
N ALA A 127 -23.24 -2.07 5.81
CA ALA A 127 -22.33 -1.97 4.66
C ALA A 127 -21.40 -0.76 4.81
N PHE A 128 -21.94 0.40 5.16
CA PHE A 128 -21.14 1.61 5.29
C PHE A 128 -20.23 1.59 6.53
N ALA A 129 -20.68 1.00 7.65
CA ALA A 129 -19.80 0.74 8.79
C ALA A 129 -18.60 -0.13 8.38
N CYS A 130 -18.84 -1.17 7.58
CA CYS A 130 -17.78 -2.02 7.05
C CYS A 130 -16.81 -1.22 6.14
N VAL A 131 -17.32 -0.30 5.32
CA VAL A 131 -16.49 0.57 4.48
C VAL A 131 -15.51 1.38 5.32
N LEU A 132 -16.00 2.02 6.38
CA LEU A 132 -15.20 2.88 7.26
C LEU A 132 -14.19 2.08 8.10
N ASP A 133 -14.60 0.90 8.59
CA ASP A 133 -13.72 -0.01 9.33
C ASP A 133 -12.52 -0.44 8.48
N ILE A 134 -12.76 -0.78 7.20
CA ILE A 134 -11.70 -1.15 6.27
C ILE A 134 -10.82 0.06 5.91
N LEU A 135 -11.41 1.23 5.72
CA LEU A 135 -10.65 2.46 5.46
C LEU A 135 -9.68 2.78 6.60
N GLU A 136 -10.10 2.55 7.85
CA GLU A 136 -9.23 2.69 9.01
C GLU A 136 -8.10 1.65 9.04
N LEU A 137 -8.35 0.41 8.64
CA LEU A 137 -7.29 -0.59 8.47
C LEU A 137 -6.28 -0.19 7.40
N TYR A 138 -6.72 0.45 6.31
CA TYR A 138 -5.80 1.00 5.31
C TYR A 138 -5.00 2.19 5.84
N ARG A 139 -5.59 3.06 6.68
CA ARG A 139 -4.81 4.11 7.37
C ARG A 139 -3.72 3.47 8.24
N GLN A 140 -4.06 2.46 9.04
CA GLN A 140 -3.10 1.73 9.88
C GLN A 140 -2.01 1.02 9.04
N TRP A 141 -2.38 0.43 7.90
CA TRP A 141 -1.43 -0.14 6.94
C TRP A 141 -0.35 0.89 6.57
N TYR A 142 -0.76 2.10 6.20
CA TYR A 142 0.18 3.13 5.74
C TYR A 142 0.92 3.81 6.89
N GLU A 143 0.21 4.27 7.92
CA GLU A 143 0.83 5.05 9.01
C GLU A 143 1.61 4.15 9.97
N ASP A 144 1.02 3.06 10.43
CA ASP A 144 1.60 2.27 11.50
C ASP A 144 2.70 1.32 10.99
N TYR A 145 2.57 0.80 9.78
CA TYR A 145 3.56 -0.13 9.21
C TYR A 145 4.53 0.57 8.25
N LEU A 146 4.02 1.39 7.33
CA LEU A 146 4.85 2.05 6.32
C LEU A 146 5.38 3.42 6.75
N ALA A 147 4.98 3.93 7.92
CA ALA A 147 5.34 5.27 8.38
C ALA A 147 5.00 6.36 7.33
N VAL A 148 3.92 6.17 6.56
CA VAL A 148 3.49 7.06 5.49
C VAL A 148 2.19 7.76 5.92
N PRO A 149 2.17 9.09 6.03
CA PRO A 149 0.96 9.84 6.36
C PRO A 149 -0.05 9.80 5.21
N VAL A 150 -1.34 9.71 5.54
CA VAL A 150 -2.43 9.73 4.56
C VAL A 150 -3.62 10.54 5.06
N ILE A 151 -4.46 11.02 4.15
CA ILE A 151 -5.75 11.67 4.48
C ILE A 151 -6.89 10.74 4.09
N LYS A 152 -7.77 10.42 5.05
CA LYS A 152 -9.06 9.77 4.77
C LYS A 152 -10.00 10.78 4.11
N GLY A 153 -10.66 10.39 3.03
CA GLY A 153 -11.60 11.25 2.32
C GLY A 153 -12.62 10.47 1.51
N GLU A 154 -13.48 11.22 0.84
CA GLU A 154 -14.47 10.73 -0.12
C GLU A 154 -14.09 11.26 -1.51
N LYS A 155 -14.20 10.40 -2.53
CA LYS A 155 -14.02 10.82 -3.92
C LYS A 155 -15.20 11.67 -4.37
N SER A 156 -14.94 12.65 -5.23
CA SER A 156 -15.99 13.37 -5.94
C SER A 156 -16.82 12.42 -6.82
N GLU A 157 -17.97 12.90 -7.28
CA GLU A 157 -18.85 12.12 -8.16
C GLU A 157 -18.17 11.67 -9.47
N GLU A 158 -17.23 12.44 -10.03
CA GLU A 158 -16.50 12.07 -11.25
C GLU A 158 -15.33 11.12 -10.99
N GLU A 159 -14.76 11.10 -9.77
CA GLU A 159 -13.60 10.26 -9.41
C GLU A 159 -13.98 9.02 -8.60
N LYS A 160 -15.26 8.85 -8.25
CA LYS A 160 -15.73 7.64 -7.55
C LYS A 160 -15.72 6.44 -8.50
N PHE A 161 -15.65 5.25 -7.90
CA PHE A 161 -15.68 3.99 -8.64
C PHE A 161 -16.95 3.85 -9.47
N ALA A 162 -16.78 3.50 -10.76
CA ALA A 162 -17.89 3.19 -11.66
C ALA A 162 -18.70 2.00 -11.13
N GLY A 163 -19.99 2.22 -10.88
CA GLY A 163 -20.89 1.25 -10.26
C GLY A 163 -21.01 1.39 -8.73
N GLY A 164 -20.19 2.21 -8.08
CA GLY A 164 -20.27 2.50 -6.64
C GLY A 164 -21.28 3.61 -6.32
N LYS A 165 -21.98 3.49 -5.18
CA LYS A 165 -22.80 4.59 -4.62
C LYS A 165 -21.89 5.70 -4.08
N LYS A 166 -20.87 5.31 -3.30
CA LYS A 166 -19.89 6.19 -2.67
C LYS A 166 -18.51 5.51 -2.64
N THR A 167 -17.44 6.28 -2.83
CA THR A 167 -16.07 5.79 -2.72
C THR A 167 -15.31 6.56 -1.66
N THR A 168 -14.87 5.85 -0.62
CA THR A 168 -13.91 6.39 0.34
C THR A 168 -12.50 6.00 -0.06
N THR A 169 -11.54 6.83 0.30
CA THR A 169 -10.14 6.72 -0.12
C THR A 169 -9.21 7.17 1.00
N ILE A 170 -8.00 6.63 1.01
CA ILE A 170 -6.87 7.28 1.66
C ILE A 170 -5.95 7.88 0.60
N GLU A 171 -5.65 9.15 0.72
CA GLU A 171 -4.80 9.90 -0.21
C GLU A 171 -3.43 10.18 0.41
N GLY A 172 -2.38 9.87 -0.34
CA GLY A 172 -1.00 10.26 -0.04
C GLY A 172 -0.57 11.47 -0.87
N ILE A 173 0.52 12.12 -0.45
CA ILE A 173 1.19 13.18 -1.22
C ILE A 173 2.66 12.78 -1.32
N ILE A 174 3.24 12.89 -2.52
CA ILE A 174 4.67 12.71 -2.73
C ILE A 174 5.32 14.10 -2.81
N PRO A 175 5.96 14.60 -1.73
CA PRO A 175 6.41 15.99 -1.66
C PRO A 175 7.38 16.37 -2.78
N ASP A 176 8.29 15.46 -3.17
CA ASP A 176 9.31 15.76 -4.18
C ASP A 176 8.74 16.01 -5.59
N THR A 177 7.53 15.52 -5.84
CA THR A 177 6.79 15.73 -7.10
C THR A 177 5.57 16.64 -6.94
N GLY A 178 5.12 16.89 -5.71
CA GLY A 178 3.88 17.60 -5.41
C GLY A 178 2.61 16.90 -5.88
N ARG A 179 2.68 15.59 -6.14
CA ARG A 179 1.55 14.84 -6.69
C ARG A 179 0.81 14.09 -5.59
N GLY A 180 -0.51 14.22 -5.60
CA GLY A 180 -1.41 13.33 -4.87
C GLY A 180 -1.34 11.91 -5.44
N ILE A 181 -1.51 10.92 -4.58
CA ILE A 181 -1.55 9.50 -4.95
C ILE A 181 -2.55 8.75 -4.09
N GLN A 182 -3.54 8.14 -4.74
CA GLN A 182 -4.48 7.25 -4.08
C GLN A 182 -3.73 6.03 -3.54
N ALA A 183 -3.79 5.85 -2.22
CA ALA A 183 -3.13 4.78 -1.49
C ALA A 183 -3.99 3.50 -1.45
N ALA A 184 -5.27 3.61 -1.08
CA ALA A 184 -6.23 2.50 -1.06
C ALA A 184 -7.68 3.03 -1.15
N THR A 185 -8.63 2.16 -1.48
CA THR A 185 -10.06 2.53 -1.59
C THR A 185 -10.97 1.53 -0.91
N SER A 186 -12.09 2.06 -0.40
CA SER A 186 -13.19 1.31 0.18
C SER A 186 -14.52 1.89 -0.31
N HIS A 187 -15.28 1.07 -1.03
CA HIS A 187 -16.45 1.46 -1.81
C HIS A 187 -17.73 0.97 -1.12
N LEU A 188 -18.69 1.87 -0.95
CA LEU A 188 -20.08 1.50 -0.74
C LEU A 188 -20.71 1.34 -2.12
N LEU A 189 -20.97 0.09 -2.51
CA LEU A 189 -21.59 -0.21 -3.80
C LEU A 189 -23.11 -0.02 -3.78
N GLY A 190 -23.69 -0.02 -2.58
CA GLY A 190 -25.14 0.02 -2.40
C GLY A 190 -25.78 -1.22 -3.02
N GLN A 191 -26.91 -1.04 -3.69
CA GLN A 191 -27.64 -2.14 -4.35
C GLN A 191 -27.38 -2.22 -5.86
N ASN A 192 -26.42 -1.46 -6.41
CA ASN A 192 -26.21 -1.35 -7.86
C ASN A 192 -25.91 -2.72 -8.49
N PHE A 193 -24.91 -3.41 -7.93
CA PHE A 193 -24.52 -4.75 -8.36
C PHE A 193 -25.55 -5.81 -7.97
N ALA A 194 -26.20 -5.67 -6.81
CA ALA A 194 -27.22 -6.60 -6.35
C ALA A 194 -28.40 -6.66 -7.33
N LYS A 195 -28.87 -5.50 -7.81
CA LYS A 195 -29.91 -5.40 -8.83
C LYS A 195 -29.45 -5.99 -10.17
N MET A 196 -28.21 -5.75 -10.57
CA MET A 196 -27.67 -6.22 -11.85
C MET A 196 -27.50 -7.75 -11.91
N PHE A 197 -27.02 -8.34 -10.81
CA PHE A 197 -26.73 -9.77 -10.71
C PHE A 197 -27.86 -10.59 -10.05
N GLY A 198 -28.94 -9.93 -9.59
CA GLY A 198 -30.06 -10.58 -8.92
C GLY A 198 -29.67 -11.17 -7.56
N ILE A 199 -28.86 -10.45 -6.79
CA ILE A 199 -28.48 -10.85 -5.43
C ILE A 199 -29.57 -10.38 -4.48
N GLU A 200 -30.47 -11.30 -4.14
CA GLU A 200 -31.63 -11.08 -3.28
C GLU A 200 -31.57 -11.99 -2.05
N PHE A 201 -32.21 -11.56 -0.97
CA PHE A 201 -32.44 -12.38 0.23
C PHE A 201 -33.86 -12.18 0.76
N GLU A 202 -34.38 -13.17 1.47
CA GLU A 202 -35.62 -13.08 2.24
C GLU A 202 -35.35 -12.47 3.63
N ASP A 203 -35.95 -11.32 3.92
CA ASP A 203 -35.85 -10.65 5.22
C ASP A 203 -36.62 -11.41 6.32
N GLU A 204 -36.54 -10.94 7.57
CA GLU A 204 -37.23 -11.57 8.71
C GLU A 204 -38.76 -11.64 8.56
N LYS A 205 -39.33 -10.83 7.65
CA LYS A 205 -40.78 -10.75 7.36
C LYS A 205 -41.17 -11.56 6.13
N GLY A 206 -40.24 -12.26 5.49
CA GLY A 206 -40.50 -13.04 4.29
C GLY A 206 -40.47 -12.22 2.99
N ALA A 207 -40.09 -10.93 3.03
CA ALA A 207 -40.04 -10.10 1.84
C ALA A 207 -38.66 -10.20 1.17
N LYS A 208 -38.66 -10.19 -0.17
CA LYS A 208 -37.43 -10.17 -0.95
C LYS A 208 -36.82 -8.78 -0.96
N GLN A 209 -35.54 -8.71 -0.59
CA GLN A 209 -34.74 -7.49 -0.57
C GLN A 209 -33.44 -7.69 -1.36
N HIS A 210 -32.87 -6.61 -1.89
CA HIS A 210 -31.53 -6.62 -2.45
C HIS A 210 -30.49 -6.34 -1.36
N VAL A 211 -29.37 -7.07 -1.41
CA VAL A 211 -28.25 -6.84 -0.49
C VAL A 211 -27.58 -5.50 -0.74
N HIS A 212 -27.00 -4.92 0.31
CA HIS A 212 -26.11 -3.77 0.23
C HIS A 212 -24.67 -4.26 0.17
N GLN A 213 -23.97 -3.94 -0.91
CA GLN A 213 -22.63 -4.44 -1.16
C GLN A 213 -21.54 -3.40 -0.92
N THR A 214 -20.34 -3.91 -0.74
CA THR A 214 -19.12 -3.13 -0.64
C THR A 214 -17.99 -3.85 -1.38
N SER A 215 -17.00 -3.08 -1.84
CA SER A 215 -15.71 -3.63 -2.27
C SER A 215 -14.56 -2.76 -1.79
N TRP A 216 -13.36 -3.32 -1.63
CA TRP A 216 -12.19 -2.55 -1.20
C TRP A 216 -10.88 -3.18 -1.65
N GLY A 217 -9.89 -2.32 -1.93
CA GLY A 217 -8.60 -2.73 -2.46
C GLY A 217 -7.44 -1.83 -2.06
N CYS A 218 -6.28 -2.46 -1.92
CA CYS A 218 -4.96 -1.93 -1.59
C CYS A 218 -3.93 -2.83 -2.28
N THR A 219 -2.91 -2.23 -2.89
CA THR A 219 -2.00 -2.93 -3.80
C THR A 219 -0.55 -2.78 -3.36
N THR A 220 0.35 -3.45 -4.07
CA THR A 220 1.80 -3.25 -3.94
C THR A 220 2.26 -1.82 -4.25
N ARG A 221 1.39 -0.95 -4.78
CA ARG A 221 1.61 0.51 -4.83
C ARG A 221 2.03 1.08 -3.48
N SER A 222 1.49 0.54 -2.39
CA SER A 222 1.85 0.91 -1.02
C SER A 222 3.36 0.87 -0.77
N LEU A 223 4.07 -0.11 -1.33
CA LEU A 223 5.52 -0.20 -1.23
C LEU A 223 6.23 0.89 -2.05
N GLY A 224 5.72 1.20 -3.24
CA GLY A 224 6.25 2.29 -4.06
C GLY A 224 6.09 3.65 -3.39
N VAL A 225 4.92 3.92 -2.81
CA VAL A 225 4.66 5.16 -2.05
C VAL A 225 5.61 5.29 -0.87
N MET A 226 5.80 4.21 -0.09
CA MET A 226 6.75 4.20 1.02
C MET A 226 8.20 4.46 0.56
N ILE A 227 8.64 3.84 -0.53
CA ILE A 227 9.98 4.06 -1.09
C ILE A 227 10.16 5.54 -1.46
N MET A 228 9.17 6.15 -2.11
CA MET A 228 9.21 7.57 -2.49
C MET A 228 9.08 8.53 -1.31
N THR A 229 8.50 8.08 -0.19
CA THR A 229 8.33 8.91 1.01
C THR A 229 9.64 9.04 1.78
N HIS A 230 10.39 7.92 1.88
CA HIS A 230 11.52 7.82 2.81
C HIS A 230 12.89 7.76 2.14
N GLY A 231 12.98 7.32 0.88
CA GLY A 231 14.25 7.15 0.17
C GLY A 231 15.10 8.42 0.12
N ASP A 232 16.42 8.24 0.09
CA ASP A 232 17.39 9.33 0.02
C ASP A 232 18.50 9.01 -0.99
N ASP A 233 19.50 9.89 -1.10
CA ASP A 233 20.62 9.75 -2.05
C ASP A 233 21.52 8.54 -1.77
N LYS A 234 21.45 7.93 -0.58
CA LYS A 234 22.17 6.69 -0.24
C LYS A 234 21.37 5.44 -0.62
N GLY A 235 20.10 5.58 -1.02
CA GLY A 235 19.24 4.49 -1.47
C GLY A 235 17.97 4.35 -0.63
N LEU A 236 17.57 3.09 -0.37
CA LEU A 236 16.35 2.83 0.38
C LEU A 236 16.50 3.28 1.84
N VAL A 237 15.43 3.83 2.41
CA VAL A 237 15.25 4.03 3.86
C VAL A 237 13.93 3.36 4.20
N LEU A 238 13.99 2.28 4.98
CA LEU A 238 12.83 1.41 5.15
C LEU A 238 12.34 1.42 6.61
N PRO A 239 11.02 1.52 6.85
CA PRO A 239 10.44 1.42 8.18
C PRO A 239 10.74 0.08 8.86
N PRO A 240 11.23 0.07 10.12
CA PRO A 240 11.60 -1.15 10.85
C PRO A 240 10.52 -2.21 10.93
N ARG A 241 9.22 -1.86 10.88
CA ARG A 241 8.13 -2.82 11.03
C ARG A 241 7.94 -3.74 9.82
N ILE A 242 8.43 -3.38 8.63
CA ILE A 242 8.13 -4.12 7.39
C ILE A 242 9.33 -4.80 6.70
N VAL A 243 10.55 -4.47 7.13
CA VAL A 243 11.80 -4.99 6.53
C VAL A 243 12.11 -6.42 6.94
N ALA A 244 12.73 -7.20 6.06
CA ALA A 244 13.17 -8.55 6.39
C ALA A 244 14.35 -8.56 7.38
N VAL A 245 15.26 -7.59 7.27
CA VAL A 245 16.41 -7.40 8.16
C VAL A 245 16.30 -6.01 8.77
N GLN A 246 16.12 -5.94 10.08
CA GLN A 246 16.06 -4.71 10.88
C GLN A 246 17.46 -4.25 11.30
N ALA A 247 18.33 -5.21 11.61
CA ALA A 247 19.69 -4.97 12.06
C ALA A 247 20.67 -5.85 11.29
N VAL A 248 21.77 -5.29 10.82
CA VAL A 248 22.88 -6.06 10.25
C VAL A 248 24.12 -5.90 11.13
N ILE A 249 24.72 -7.02 11.52
CA ILE A 249 25.97 -7.05 12.29
C ILE A 249 27.14 -7.27 11.33
N ILE A 250 28.13 -6.39 11.35
CA ILE A 250 29.28 -6.41 10.46
C ILE A 250 30.56 -6.51 11.30
N PRO A 251 31.27 -7.66 11.27
CA PRO A 251 32.57 -7.79 11.91
C PRO A 251 33.62 -6.96 11.17
N ILE A 252 34.40 -6.19 11.92
CA ILE A 252 35.51 -5.38 11.41
C ILE A 252 36.79 -6.19 11.59
N LEU A 253 37.18 -6.89 10.53
CA LEU A 253 38.31 -7.80 10.53
C LEU A 253 39.58 -7.10 10.02
N PHE A 254 40.66 -7.20 10.80
CA PHE A 254 42.01 -6.82 10.37
C PHE A 254 42.87 -8.08 10.20
N LYS A 255 43.83 -8.05 9.25
CA LYS A 255 44.70 -9.21 8.92
C LYS A 255 45.44 -9.82 10.11
N GLU A 256 45.65 -9.03 11.17
CA GLU A 256 46.42 -9.41 12.38
C GLU A 256 45.53 -9.70 13.61
N SER A 257 44.21 -9.55 13.49
CA SER A 257 43.27 -9.67 14.62
C SER A 257 42.48 -10.98 14.60
N GLY A 258 42.17 -11.51 15.79
CA GLY A 258 41.43 -12.76 16.04
C GLY A 258 40.04 -12.81 15.39
N SER A 259 40.02 -13.04 14.07
CA SER A 259 38.83 -12.92 13.25
C SER A 259 37.73 -13.91 13.66
N ALA A 260 38.13 -15.10 14.13
CA ALA A 260 37.19 -16.10 14.65
C ALA A 260 36.51 -15.65 15.95
N GLU A 261 37.23 -14.96 16.84
CA GLU A 261 36.70 -14.46 18.11
C GLU A 261 35.68 -13.34 17.87
N ILE A 262 36.01 -12.38 17.01
CA ILE A 262 35.09 -11.28 16.65
C ILE A 262 33.80 -11.84 16.05
N VAL A 263 33.91 -12.79 15.11
CA VAL A 263 32.72 -13.42 14.52
C VAL A 263 31.92 -14.17 15.57
N ALA A 264 32.56 -14.89 16.49
CA ALA A 264 31.85 -15.55 17.60
C ALA A 264 31.07 -14.55 18.45
N LYS A 265 31.65 -13.38 18.77
CA LYS A 265 30.95 -12.30 19.47
C LYS A 265 29.80 -11.69 18.68
N CYS A 266 29.95 -11.52 17.37
CA CYS A 266 28.82 -11.13 16.51
C CYS A 266 27.67 -12.14 16.58
N ARG A 267 27.96 -13.45 16.64
CA ARG A 267 26.95 -14.52 16.76
C ARG A 267 26.31 -14.58 18.15
N GLU A 268 27.05 -14.27 19.21
CA GLU A 268 26.47 -14.09 20.55
C GLU A 268 25.47 -12.92 20.56
N LEU A 269 25.86 -11.77 20.01
CA LEU A 269 24.99 -10.61 19.89
C LEU A 269 23.77 -10.88 19.00
N GLU A 270 23.94 -11.60 17.88
CA GLU A 270 22.84 -12.05 17.02
C GLU A 270 21.80 -12.83 17.82
N LYS A 271 22.22 -13.80 18.65
CA LYS A 271 21.31 -14.58 19.51
C LYS A 271 20.55 -13.70 20.50
N THR A 272 21.24 -12.76 21.15
CA THR A 272 20.61 -11.80 22.07
C THR A 272 19.52 -10.99 21.38
N LEU A 273 19.78 -10.50 20.17
CA LEU A 273 18.84 -9.69 19.40
C LEU A 273 17.66 -10.52 18.85
N ILE A 274 17.90 -11.75 18.40
CA ILE A 274 16.83 -12.68 18.01
C ILE A 274 15.91 -12.96 19.20
N ALA A 275 16.46 -13.21 20.39
CA ALA A 275 15.68 -13.43 21.62
C ALA A 275 14.84 -12.19 22.00
N ALA A 276 15.29 -10.99 21.63
CA ALA A 276 14.55 -9.75 21.79
C ALA A 276 13.55 -9.45 20.64
N GLY A 277 13.35 -10.38 19.70
CA GLY A 277 12.39 -10.24 18.59
C GLY A 277 12.91 -9.42 17.40
N VAL A 278 14.22 -9.11 17.36
CA VAL A 278 14.83 -8.37 16.25
C VAL A 278 15.17 -9.30 15.10
N ARG A 279 14.78 -8.92 13.88
CA ARG A 279 15.18 -9.61 12.65
C ARG A 279 16.59 -9.17 12.26
N VAL A 280 17.59 -9.93 12.70
CA VAL A 280 19.01 -9.60 12.56
C VAL A 280 19.73 -10.54 11.59
N LYS A 281 20.80 -10.06 10.95
CA LYS A 281 21.70 -10.86 10.14
C LYS A 281 23.16 -10.49 10.40
N VAL A 282 24.05 -11.47 10.56
CA VAL A 282 25.50 -11.24 10.51
C VAL A 282 26.00 -11.31 9.07
N ASP A 283 26.78 -10.32 8.64
CA ASP A 283 27.49 -10.31 7.36
C ASP A 283 28.99 -10.54 7.54
N ASP A 284 29.37 -11.81 7.65
CA ASP A 284 30.74 -12.29 7.82
C ASP A 284 31.44 -12.65 6.50
N ARG A 285 30.89 -12.24 5.34
CA ARG A 285 31.52 -12.45 4.03
C ARG A 285 32.95 -11.91 4.01
N THR A 286 33.94 -12.74 3.70
CA THR A 286 35.37 -12.37 3.77
C THR A 286 35.89 -11.74 2.48
N ASN A 287 35.16 -11.88 1.38
CA ASN A 287 35.52 -11.35 0.06
C ASN A 287 35.18 -9.87 -0.14
N TYR A 288 34.61 -9.20 0.88
CA TYR A 288 34.25 -7.78 0.84
C TYR A 288 34.80 -7.02 2.04
N THR A 289 35.26 -5.79 1.79
CA THR A 289 35.70 -4.89 2.85
C THR A 289 34.52 -4.41 3.71
N PRO A 290 34.74 -4.01 4.98
CA PRO A 290 33.68 -3.43 5.80
C PRO A 290 32.98 -2.25 5.13
N GLY A 291 33.75 -1.33 4.51
CA GLY A 291 33.19 -0.19 3.78
C GLY A 291 32.28 -0.58 2.63
N TRP A 292 32.60 -1.65 1.88
CA TRP A 292 31.72 -2.18 0.85
C TRP A 292 30.40 -2.69 1.44
N LYS A 293 30.47 -3.44 2.55
CA LYS A 293 29.29 -3.96 3.24
C LYS A 293 28.43 -2.82 3.80
N PHE A 294 29.04 -1.76 4.31
CA PHE A 294 28.32 -0.59 4.81
C PHE A 294 27.43 0.00 3.73
N ASN A 295 27.99 0.25 2.54
CA ASN A 295 27.24 0.75 1.40
C ASN A 295 26.17 -0.24 0.91
N ASP A 296 26.49 -1.54 0.81
CA ASP A 296 25.55 -2.59 0.36
C ASP A 296 24.28 -2.63 1.24
N TRP A 297 24.43 -2.50 2.56
CA TRP A 297 23.31 -2.52 3.50
C TRP A 297 22.61 -1.17 3.65
N GLU A 298 23.32 -0.06 3.47
CA GLU A 298 22.71 1.28 3.38
C GLU A 298 21.82 1.39 2.13
N LEU A 299 22.30 0.93 0.97
CA LEU A 299 21.55 0.92 -0.28
C LEU A 299 20.26 0.09 -0.16
N LYS A 300 20.33 -1.05 0.56
CA LYS A 300 19.19 -1.92 0.86
C LYS A 300 18.26 -1.38 1.94
N GLY A 301 18.63 -0.30 2.63
CA GLY A 301 17.82 0.37 3.64
C GLY A 301 17.63 -0.39 4.93
N VAL A 302 18.61 -1.19 5.36
CA VAL A 302 18.56 -1.83 6.68
C VAL A 302 18.59 -0.75 7.77
N PRO A 303 17.59 -0.70 8.67
CA PRO A 303 17.46 0.38 9.65
C PRO A 303 18.67 0.59 10.56
N LEU A 304 19.29 -0.50 11.02
CA LEU A 304 20.43 -0.45 11.94
C LEU A 304 21.62 -1.26 11.40
N ARG A 305 22.79 -0.64 11.41
CA ARG A 305 24.07 -1.32 11.20
C ARG A 305 24.82 -1.39 12.52
N LEU A 306 25.24 -2.58 12.92
CA LEU A 306 25.99 -2.86 14.14
C LEU A 306 27.41 -3.25 13.75
N GLU A 307 28.37 -2.41 14.09
CA GLU A 307 29.78 -2.60 13.82
C GLU A 307 30.43 -3.24 15.06
N VAL A 308 31.25 -4.28 14.84
CA VAL A 308 31.95 -5.00 15.90
C VAL A 308 33.40 -5.22 15.49
N GLY A 309 34.31 -4.43 16.05
CA GLY A 309 35.76 -4.60 15.90
C GLY A 309 36.45 -5.04 17.21
N PRO A 310 37.79 -5.15 17.20
CA PRO A 310 38.56 -5.58 18.37
C PRO A 310 38.30 -4.72 19.61
N ARG A 311 38.27 -3.39 19.45
CA ARG A 311 38.00 -2.44 20.56
C ARG A 311 36.59 -2.57 21.12
N ASP A 312 35.63 -2.96 20.28
CA ASP A 312 34.25 -3.16 20.71
C ASP A 312 34.12 -4.43 21.55
N VAL A 313 34.88 -5.47 21.20
CA VAL A 313 34.98 -6.71 22.00
C VAL A 313 35.63 -6.44 23.36
N GLU A 314 36.75 -5.72 23.39
CA GLU A 314 37.45 -5.34 24.64
C GLU A 314 36.52 -4.55 25.58
N ASN A 315 35.75 -3.60 25.02
CA ASN A 315 34.83 -2.76 25.78
C ASN A 315 33.44 -3.38 25.98
N LYS A 316 33.19 -4.60 25.49
CA LYS A 316 31.89 -5.30 25.58
C LYS A 316 30.71 -4.47 25.06
N GLN A 317 30.90 -3.82 23.92
CA GLN A 317 29.93 -2.93 23.29
C GLN A 317 29.83 -3.17 21.79
N THR A 318 28.86 -2.55 21.12
CA THR A 318 28.77 -2.49 19.66
C THR A 318 28.48 -1.07 19.23
N ARG A 319 29.08 -0.63 18.12
CA ARG A 319 28.75 0.65 17.51
C ARG A 319 27.52 0.49 16.62
N VAL A 320 26.45 1.19 16.96
CA VAL A 320 25.17 1.13 16.26
C VAL A 320 25.01 2.40 15.43
N VAL A 321 24.74 2.24 14.13
CA VAL A 321 24.52 3.34 13.18
C VAL A 321 23.11 3.28 12.63
N ARG A 322 22.38 4.38 12.72
CA ARG A 322 21.03 4.55 12.16
C ARG A 322 21.09 4.82 10.67
N ARG A 323 20.24 4.15 9.88
CA ARG A 323 20.13 4.39 8.43
C ARG A 323 19.56 5.75 8.08
N ASP A 324 18.58 6.22 8.85
CA ASP A 324 17.77 7.38 8.52
C ASP A 324 18.44 8.72 8.88
N THR A 325 19.28 8.74 9.93
CA THR A 325 20.00 9.95 10.37
C THR A 325 21.52 9.85 10.20
N SER A 326 22.05 8.64 9.95
CA SER A 326 23.50 8.35 10.03
C SER A 326 24.13 8.57 11.42
N GLU A 327 23.32 8.82 12.46
CA GLU A 327 23.80 8.94 13.83
C GLU A 327 24.38 7.61 14.32
N ALA A 328 25.48 7.70 15.07
CA ALA A 328 26.16 6.56 15.63
C ALA A 328 26.25 6.67 17.16
N GLN A 329 26.04 5.55 17.84
CA GLN A 329 26.21 5.46 19.29
C GLN A 329 26.78 4.10 19.67
N ASN A 330 27.51 4.04 20.78
CA ASN A 330 27.99 2.77 21.32
C ASN A 330 26.97 2.22 22.31
N VAL A 331 26.59 0.96 22.13
CA VAL A 331 25.63 0.27 22.99
C VAL A 331 26.34 -0.89 23.72
N PRO A 332 26.35 -0.90 25.06
CA PRO A 332 26.85 -2.05 25.82
C PRO A 332 26.08 -3.32 25.48
N TRP A 333 26.77 -4.46 25.32
CA TRP A 333 26.10 -5.71 24.94
C TRP A 333 25.08 -6.19 25.98
N ALA A 334 25.28 -5.85 27.25
CA ALA A 334 24.33 -6.16 28.33
C ALA A 334 22.97 -5.46 28.12
N GLU A 335 22.94 -4.32 27.43
CA GLU A 335 21.75 -3.51 27.19
C GLU A 335 21.19 -3.69 25.76
N ALA A 336 21.94 -4.35 24.87
CA ALA A 336 21.58 -4.47 23.46
C ALA A 336 20.20 -5.10 23.24
N GLY A 337 19.81 -6.07 24.08
CA GLY A 337 18.50 -6.72 24.03
C GLY A 337 17.31 -5.79 24.27
N SER A 338 17.49 -4.69 25.01
CA SER A 338 16.45 -3.67 25.23
C SER A 338 16.62 -2.44 24.35
N THR A 339 17.86 -1.98 24.17
CA THR A 339 18.17 -0.73 23.48
C THR A 339 17.92 -0.83 21.97
N ILE A 340 18.28 -1.94 21.33
CA ILE A 340 18.11 -2.10 19.88
C ILE A 340 16.62 -2.13 19.47
N PRO A 341 15.72 -2.90 20.12
CA PRO A 341 14.29 -2.80 19.86
C PRO A 341 13.72 -1.40 20.07
N ALA A 342 14.13 -0.72 21.14
CA ALA A 342 13.69 0.65 21.42
C ALA A 342 14.13 1.63 20.32
N MET A 343 15.37 1.51 19.82
CA MET A 343 15.87 2.29 18.70
C MET A 343 15.07 2.05 17.41
N LEU A 344 14.66 0.81 17.12
CA LEU A 344 13.82 0.49 15.96
C LEU A 344 12.44 1.16 16.07
N GLU A 345 11.81 1.17 17.26
CA GLU A 345 10.56 1.89 17.45
C GLU A 345 10.72 3.41 17.32
N THR A 346 11.85 3.97 17.79
CA THR A 346 12.18 5.38 17.59
C THR A 346 12.37 5.71 16.10
N ILE A 347 13.09 4.88 15.34
CA ILE A 347 13.24 5.08 13.88
C ILE A 347 11.89 5.07 13.18
N GLN A 348 10.99 4.14 13.53
CA GLN A 348 9.63 4.10 12.96
C GLN A 348 8.88 5.42 13.21
N LYS A 349 8.92 5.93 14.44
CA LYS A 349 8.28 7.20 14.83
C LYS A 349 8.92 8.41 14.13
N ASP A 350 10.25 8.45 14.08
CA ASP A 350 10.99 9.55 13.45
C ASP A 350 10.71 9.62 11.94
N LEU A 351 10.66 8.46 11.26
CA LEU A 351 10.26 8.38 9.85
C LEU A 351 8.85 8.94 9.64
N PHE A 352 7.89 8.51 10.45
CA PHE A 352 6.50 8.99 10.34
C PHE A 352 6.41 10.49 10.62
N ASN A 353 7.04 10.98 11.70
CA ASN A 353 6.99 12.39 12.08
C ASN A 353 7.60 13.30 11.01
N ARG A 354 8.75 12.93 10.45
CA ARG A 354 9.36 13.67 9.33
C ARG A 354 8.49 13.64 8.09
N ALA A 355 7.94 12.48 7.73
CA ALA A 355 7.05 12.34 6.58
C ALA A 355 5.76 13.17 6.78
N LYS A 356 5.15 13.14 7.96
CA LYS A 356 3.96 13.90 8.33
C LYS A 356 4.20 15.40 8.28
N ALA A 357 5.33 15.87 8.80
CA ALA A 357 5.69 17.29 8.71
C ALA A 357 5.84 17.77 7.26
N ARG A 358 6.49 16.98 6.39
CA ARG A 358 6.58 17.27 4.94
C ARG A 358 5.21 17.25 4.28
N PHE A 359 4.41 16.23 4.58
CA PHE A 359 3.06 16.06 4.06
C PHE A 359 2.15 17.24 4.41
N ASP A 360 2.15 17.67 5.67
CA ASP A 360 1.34 18.81 6.12
C ASP A 360 1.79 20.13 5.49
N ALA A 361 3.11 20.33 5.36
CA ALA A 361 3.67 21.50 4.70
C ALA A 361 3.34 21.56 3.20
N SER A 362 3.07 20.42 2.56
CA SER A 362 2.68 20.34 1.15
C SER A 362 1.20 20.66 0.89
N ILE A 363 0.39 20.94 1.92
CA ILE A 363 -1.03 21.27 1.76
C ILE A 363 -1.23 22.78 1.95
N GLU A 364 -1.63 23.45 0.87
CA GLU A 364 -1.95 24.87 0.91
C GLU A 364 -3.44 25.12 0.98
N LYS A 365 -3.87 25.86 2.00
CA LYS A 365 -5.26 26.33 2.11
C LYS A 365 -5.42 27.58 1.28
N ILE A 366 -6.32 27.52 0.30
CA ILE A 366 -6.58 28.63 -0.63
C ILE A 366 -8.07 28.98 -0.63
N THR A 367 -8.40 30.19 -1.06
CA THR A 367 -9.79 30.65 -1.13
C THR A 367 -10.17 31.21 -2.50
N THR A 368 -9.19 31.48 -3.36
CA THR A 368 -9.43 31.92 -4.74
C THR A 368 -8.68 31.07 -5.75
N PHE A 369 -9.17 31.06 -7.00
CA PHE A 369 -8.56 30.27 -8.08
C PHE A 369 -7.16 30.79 -8.47
N ASP A 370 -6.89 32.09 -8.29
CA ASP A 370 -5.60 32.70 -8.60
C ASP A 370 -4.45 32.13 -7.76
N GLU A 371 -4.76 31.56 -6.59
CA GLU A 371 -3.79 30.92 -5.69
C GLU A 371 -3.42 29.49 -6.11
N VAL A 372 -4.22 28.85 -6.99
CA VAL A 372 -4.05 27.43 -7.40
C VAL A 372 -2.70 27.21 -8.09
N MET A 373 -2.44 27.92 -9.19
CA MET A 373 -1.21 27.71 -9.97
C MET A 373 0.06 28.04 -9.18
N PRO A 374 0.14 29.13 -8.38
CA PRO A 374 1.26 29.36 -7.48
C PRO A 374 1.54 28.20 -6.52
N ALA A 375 0.50 27.59 -5.92
CA ALA A 375 0.65 26.46 -5.02
C ALA A 375 1.13 25.19 -5.75
N LEU A 376 0.51 24.86 -6.90
CA LEU A 376 0.93 23.72 -7.72
C LEU A 376 2.38 23.86 -8.20
N ASN A 377 2.82 25.07 -8.55
CA ASN A 377 4.19 25.35 -8.99
C ASN A 377 5.23 25.21 -7.87
N ARG A 378 4.82 25.37 -6.60
CA ARG A 378 5.62 25.03 -5.42
C ARG A 378 5.63 23.52 -5.12
N LYS A 379 5.01 22.70 -5.97
CA LYS A 379 4.80 21.27 -5.77
C LYS A 379 3.97 20.98 -4.52
N HIS A 380 2.97 21.80 -4.26
CA HIS A 380 2.01 21.59 -3.19
C HIS A 380 0.66 21.11 -3.77
N VAL A 381 -0.17 20.54 -2.92
CA VAL A 381 -1.57 20.26 -3.19
C VAL A 381 -2.43 21.32 -2.52
N VAL A 382 -3.63 21.56 -3.04
CA VAL A 382 -4.51 22.61 -2.56
C VAL A 382 -5.69 22.04 -1.77
N LEU A 383 -6.03 22.70 -0.66
CA LEU A 383 -7.28 22.53 0.06
C LEU A 383 -8.11 23.80 -0.16
N ALA A 384 -9.22 23.67 -0.89
CA ALA A 384 -10.04 24.79 -1.31
C ALA A 384 -11.52 24.55 -0.99
N PRO A 385 -12.32 25.60 -0.70
CA PRO A 385 -13.76 25.52 -0.75
C PRO A 385 -14.22 25.19 -2.17
N TRP A 386 -15.00 24.13 -2.32
CA TRP A 386 -15.50 23.69 -3.61
C TRP A 386 -16.98 23.30 -3.48
N CYS A 387 -17.77 23.55 -4.52
CA CYS A 387 -19.19 23.25 -4.56
C CYS A 387 -19.53 21.81 -4.94
N GLU A 388 -18.51 21.00 -5.27
CA GLU A 388 -18.62 19.56 -5.60
C GLU A 388 -19.41 19.24 -6.87
N ASP A 389 -19.72 20.25 -7.70
CA ASP A 389 -20.40 20.06 -8.98
C ASP A 389 -19.46 19.39 -10.02
N PRO A 390 -19.84 18.24 -10.61
CA PRO A 390 -19.08 17.54 -11.65
C PRO A 390 -18.61 18.42 -12.81
N GLU A 391 -19.41 19.41 -13.21
CA GLU A 391 -19.05 20.30 -14.32
C GLU A 391 -17.92 21.25 -13.91
N THR A 392 -17.93 21.73 -12.67
CA THR A 392 -16.85 22.57 -12.16
C THR A 392 -15.55 21.79 -12.02
N GLU A 393 -15.59 20.49 -11.71
CA GLU A 393 -14.40 19.63 -11.70
C GLU A 393 -13.75 19.56 -13.09
N LYS A 394 -14.56 19.37 -14.15
CA LYS A 394 -14.10 19.35 -15.54
C LYS A 394 -13.48 20.69 -15.95
N GLN A 395 -14.10 21.79 -15.54
CA GLN A 395 -13.59 23.14 -15.79
C GLN A 395 -12.25 23.38 -15.08
N ILE A 396 -12.12 23.00 -13.81
CA ILE A 396 -10.86 23.09 -13.04
C ILE A 396 -9.76 22.27 -13.73
N LYS A 397 -10.04 21.02 -14.12
CA LYS A 397 -9.09 20.16 -14.84
C LYS A 397 -8.63 20.81 -16.15
N LYS A 398 -9.56 21.30 -16.96
CA LYS A 398 -9.26 21.95 -18.24
C LYS A 398 -8.44 23.22 -18.07
N GLU A 399 -8.80 24.06 -17.11
CA GLU A 399 -8.16 25.36 -16.92
C GLU A 399 -6.75 25.23 -16.32
N THR A 400 -6.57 24.38 -15.30
CA THR A 400 -5.23 24.12 -14.74
C THR A 400 -4.30 23.46 -15.75
N GLN A 401 -4.82 22.59 -16.63
CA GLN A 401 -4.05 22.06 -17.76
C GLN A 401 -3.62 23.16 -18.74
N ARG A 402 -4.57 24.01 -19.17
CA ARG A 402 -4.29 25.14 -20.09
C ARG A 402 -3.23 26.09 -19.51
N LEU A 403 -3.35 26.44 -18.22
CA LEU A 403 -2.40 27.32 -17.54
C LEU A 403 -1.01 26.68 -17.41
N SER A 404 -0.94 25.37 -17.16
CA SER A 404 0.32 24.62 -17.13
C SER A 404 1.02 24.63 -18.49
N GLU A 405 0.27 24.40 -19.58
CA GLU A 405 0.79 24.42 -20.95
C GLU A 405 1.33 25.81 -21.35
N MET A 406 0.65 26.89 -20.95
CA MET A 406 1.12 28.26 -21.19
C MET A 406 2.44 28.57 -20.47
N GLN A 407 2.63 28.09 -19.25
CA GLN A 407 3.87 28.33 -18.51
C GLN A 407 5.07 27.64 -19.16
N VAL A 408 4.89 26.44 -19.74
CA VAL A 408 5.94 25.73 -20.47
C VAL A 408 6.40 26.56 -21.69
N ILE A 409 5.45 27.11 -22.44
CA ILE A 409 5.74 27.92 -23.64
C ILE A 409 6.52 29.21 -23.30
N ILE A 410 6.29 29.81 -22.12
CA ILE A 410 6.99 31.04 -21.70
C ILE A 410 8.44 30.74 -21.26
N HIS A 411 8.74 29.51 -20.85
CA HIS A 411 10.07 29.11 -20.33
C HIS A 411 10.92 28.34 -21.36
N THR A 412 10.37 28.03 -22.54
CA THR A 412 11.08 27.51 -23.72
C THR A 412 11.30 28.61 -24.74
#